data_AF-A0A0W0YWF8-F1
#
_entry.id   AF-A0A0W0YWF8-F1
#
_cell.length_a   1.000
_cell.length_b   1.000
_cell.length_c   1.000
_cell.angle_alpha   90.00
_cell.angle_beta   90.00
_cell.angle_gamma   90.00
#
_symmetry.space_group_name_H-M   'P 1'
#
loop_
_entity.id
_entity.type
_entity.pdbx_description
1 polymer ?
#
loop_
_entity_poly.entity_id
_entity_poly.type
_entity_poly.pdbx_seq_one_letter_code
_entity_poly.pdbx_strand_id
1 'polypeptide(L)'
;MKNPYSTKEYNALFQESESEITDPQGRPIYDKGISCHVFAIASPINWTNCKELNSQYSEIGMKKELERVMNDTPSPIGEELKQERQTNMNDILQLRNAQETCLQVEKMYLCGGFREGRSCPEHMWLEDVTNNMSLDTFIDRNGIALRNCTGEANQGFQPGCEGHQFEANDIMRVQVPGYTYGQLVAIAAGSERRDALTNQVMPKFPHGIADKPQVLAAIATVNRAREALNLGGDRNAARNAAYVHPDWIFAIRNTHNQLSDLGFTPATMQHLIDYNQAKATDHEQFYQATLKSIERLVPHIRNAQDLIAQIGQLDIGGSQDTIMNRFQSAKNDILQNSSSSKELSDRWTVFADDLKDKLQLYQNYQKVKQDLAACTFGNNDARIDKLLADSALKIEQQDMTAGQMKEVIDRLNLQTQTLKNSPIESLRALIDLGKKSPGRQEWAKNVEEAMANLPLADRVNFPTNQNNAVKAALLVLTQGDKEHAIGLLNNPQMFTEKVNKAIQNLNKELHPEPEEPEEVEQNTMRFNY
;
A
#
# COMPACT_ATOMS: atom_id res chain seq x y z
N MET A 1 1.20 47.40 16.82
CA MET A 1 0.11 46.91 17.73
C MET A 1 -0.67 45.80 17.05
N LYS A 2 -1.09 44.76 17.79
CA LYS A 2 -1.91 43.65 17.25
C LYS A 2 -3.27 44.16 16.81
N ASN A 3 -3.74 43.75 15.63
CA ASN A 3 -5.11 44.01 15.19
C ASN A 3 -6.10 43.33 16.18
N PRO A 4 -6.88 44.09 16.98
CA PRO A 4 -7.78 43.51 17.98
C PRO A 4 -8.95 42.75 17.35
N TYR A 5 -9.19 42.94 16.06
CA TYR A 5 -10.29 42.34 15.34
C TYR A 5 -9.91 41.03 14.64
N SER A 6 -8.61 40.73 14.53
CA SER A 6 -8.11 39.45 14.03
C SER A 6 -8.02 38.39 15.13
N THR A 7 -8.04 37.10 14.73
CA THR A 7 -7.88 36.00 15.67
C THR A 7 -6.48 36.05 16.31
N LYS A 8 -6.37 35.56 17.56
CA LYS A 8 -5.10 35.54 18.28
C LYS A 8 -4.05 34.70 17.54
N GLU A 9 -4.49 33.62 16.89
CA GLU A 9 -3.66 32.71 16.11
C GLU A 9 -3.17 33.37 14.82
N TYR A 10 -4.06 34.04 14.08
CA TYR A 10 -3.67 34.76 12.86
C TYR A 10 -2.66 35.86 13.16
N ASN A 11 -2.91 36.64 14.23
CA ASN A 11 -1.97 37.63 14.72
C ASN A 11 -0.62 37.02 15.11
N ALA A 12 -0.63 35.90 15.82
CA ALA A 12 0.62 35.25 16.24
C ALA A 12 1.43 34.71 15.07
N LEU A 13 0.77 34.16 14.04
CA LEU A 13 1.43 33.54 12.90
C LEU A 13 1.87 34.58 11.86
N PHE A 14 1.01 35.53 11.49
CA PHE A 14 1.18 36.34 10.28
C PHE A 14 1.45 37.83 10.51
N GLN A 15 1.52 38.35 11.75
CA GLN A 15 1.94 39.75 11.99
C GLN A 15 3.47 39.93 11.97
N GLU A 16 3.88 40.99 11.28
CA GLU A 16 5.24 41.36 10.90
C GLU A 16 5.99 42.17 12.00
N SER A 17 5.31 43.04 12.74
CA SER A 17 5.87 44.12 13.56
C SER A 17 5.41 44.09 15.03
N GLU A 18 6.36 44.30 15.95
CA GLU A 18 6.09 44.58 17.37
C GLU A 18 5.83 46.07 17.63
N SER A 19 6.19 46.95 16.70
CA SER A 19 6.20 48.40 16.90
C SER A 19 4.80 49.00 16.89
N GLU A 20 4.58 50.04 17.70
CA GLU A 20 3.51 50.99 17.45
C GLU A 20 3.85 51.76 16.18
N ILE A 21 3.13 51.46 15.09
CA ILE A 21 3.17 52.28 13.89
C ILE A 21 2.12 53.36 14.13
N THR A 22 2.43 54.62 13.86
CA THR A 22 1.44 55.71 13.87
C THR A 22 1.30 56.29 12.48
N ASP A 23 0.10 56.68 12.11
CA ASP A 23 -0.13 57.45 10.89
C ASP A 23 0.48 58.85 10.98
N PRO A 24 0.53 59.64 9.89
CA PRO A 24 1.05 61.00 9.92
C PRO A 24 0.30 61.94 10.88
N GLN A 25 -0.85 61.53 11.42
CA GLN A 25 -1.66 62.25 12.41
C GLN A 25 -1.44 61.73 13.85
N GLY A 26 -0.49 60.81 14.06
CA GLY A 26 -0.16 60.24 15.37
C GLY A 26 -1.15 59.17 15.87
N ARG A 27 -2.08 58.70 15.02
CA ARG A 27 -3.02 57.64 15.39
C ARG A 27 -2.35 56.27 15.24
N PRO A 28 -2.56 55.34 16.18
CA PRO A 28 -1.95 54.03 16.06
C PRO A 28 -2.52 53.25 14.86
N ILE A 29 -1.62 52.78 14.01
CA ILE A 29 -1.86 51.85 12.91
C ILE A 29 -1.56 50.44 13.44
N TYR A 30 -2.56 49.56 13.34
CA TYR A 30 -2.38 48.15 13.63
C TYR A 30 -1.53 47.49 12.54
N ASP A 31 -0.68 46.54 12.95
CA ASP A 31 -0.07 45.62 11.98
C ASP A 31 -1.16 44.70 11.44
N LYS A 32 -1.29 44.69 10.13
CA LYS A 32 -2.46 44.15 9.41
C LYS A 32 -2.26 42.67 9.07
N GLY A 33 -1.13 42.09 9.47
CA GLY A 33 -0.79 40.71 9.19
C GLY A 33 -0.09 40.59 7.84
N ILE A 34 -0.42 39.54 7.11
CA ILE A 34 0.12 39.27 5.78
C ILE A 34 -0.42 40.26 4.73
N SER A 35 0.45 40.76 3.85
CA SER A 35 0.04 41.58 2.71
C SER A 35 -0.64 40.76 1.60
N CYS A 36 -1.46 41.41 0.78
CA CYS A 36 -2.27 40.76 -0.26
C CYS A 36 -1.45 39.96 -1.27
N HIS A 37 -0.32 40.51 -1.73
CA HIS A 37 0.59 39.80 -2.62
C HIS A 37 1.32 38.66 -1.92
N VAL A 38 1.78 38.82 -0.67
CA VAL A 38 2.42 37.71 0.05
C VAL A 38 1.42 36.57 0.27
N PHE A 39 0.17 36.88 0.61
CA PHE A 39 -0.90 35.87 0.75
C PHE A 39 -1.19 35.17 -0.59
N ALA A 40 -1.49 35.95 -1.63
CA ALA A 40 -1.91 35.43 -2.92
C ALA A 40 -0.79 34.61 -3.59
N ILE A 41 0.48 34.98 -3.38
CA ILE A 41 1.61 34.23 -3.93
C ILE A 41 1.90 32.95 -3.13
N ALA A 42 1.98 32.99 -1.80
CA ALA A 42 2.34 31.75 -1.08
C ALA A 42 1.94 31.70 0.39
N SER A 43 1.72 32.84 1.01
CA SER A 43 1.57 32.98 2.44
C SER A 43 2.63 32.20 3.23
N PRO A 44 3.93 32.40 2.97
CA PRO A 44 4.97 31.65 3.65
C PRO A 44 4.74 31.70 5.16
N ILE A 45 4.93 30.56 5.78
CA ILE A 45 4.74 30.48 7.22
C ILE A 45 5.99 31.02 7.93
N ASN A 46 7.16 31.01 7.31
CA ASN A 46 8.38 31.62 7.85
C ASN A 46 8.49 33.13 7.54
N TRP A 47 8.79 33.93 8.57
CA TRP A 47 8.99 35.37 8.48
C TRP A 47 10.08 35.82 7.49
N THR A 48 11.24 35.17 7.50
CA THR A 48 12.34 35.49 6.56
C THR A 48 11.88 35.30 5.13
N ASN A 49 11.13 34.23 4.86
CA ASN A 49 10.60 33.94 3.52
C ASN A 49 9.48 34.91 3.15
N CYS A 50 8.64 35.35 4.09
CA CYS A 50 7.67 36.43 3.83
C CYS A 50 8.37 37.72 3.43
N LYS A 51 9.40 38.13 4.18
CA LYS A 51 10.15 39.35 3.90
C LYS A 51 10.87 39.27 2.56
N GLU A 52 11.51 38.14 2.27
CA GLU A 52 12.15 37.89 0.98
C GLU A 52 11.15 37.94 -0.16
N LEU A 53 10.00 37.25 -0.04
CA LEU A 53 8.95 37.27 -1.05
C LEU A 53 8.36 38.66 -1.27
N ASN A 54 8.17 39.42 -0.19
CA ASN A 54 7.72 40.81 -0.23
C ASN A 54 8.72 41.72 -0.96
N SER A 55 10.02 41.54 -0.71
CA SER A 55 11.09 42.25 -1.42
C SER A 55 11.12 41.87 -2.90
N GLN A 56 11.09 40.57 -3.23
CA GLN A 56 11.06 40.08 -4.61
C GLN A 56 9.85 40.62 -5.38
N TYR A 57 8.67 40.62 -4.75
CA TYR A 57 7.48 41.24 -5.34
C TYR A 57 7.65 42.75 -5.57
N SER A 58 8.20 43.48 -4.60
CA SER A 58 8.40 44.93 -4.71
C SER A 58 9.36 45.31 -5.84
N GLU A 59 10.27 44.41 -6.22
CA GLU A 59 11.18 44.61 -7.35
C GLU A 59 10.49 44.41 -8.71
N ILE A 60 9.41 43.62 -8.76
CA ILE A 60 8.66 43.39 -9.99
C ILE A 60 8.04 44.71 -10.45
N GLY A 61 8.43 45.12 -11.65
CA GLY A 61 8.00 46.35 -12.30
C GLY A 61 8.52 47.65 -11.69
N MET A 62 9.01 47.68 -10.44
CA MET A 62 9.71 48.86 -9.88
C MET A 62 10.93 49.24 -10.73
N LYS A 63 11.69 48.26 -11.24
CA LYS A 63 12.80 48.53 -12.16
C LYS A 63 12.33 49.21 -13.46
N LYS A 64 11.21 48.77 -14.04
CA LYS A 64 10.64 49.33 -15.28
C LYS A 64 10.11 50.75 -15.06
N GLU A 65 9.49 51.00 -13.91
CA GLU A 65 9.04 52.35 -13.52
C GLU A 65 10.23 53.30 -13.29
N LEU A 66 11.27 52.84 -12.58
CA LEU A 66 12.49 53.63 -12.37
C LEU A 66 13.20 53.94 -13.68
N GLU A 67 13.34 52.97 -14.59
CA GLU A 67 13.93 53.17 -15.91
C GLU A 67 13.12 54.20 -16.73
N ARG A 68 11.79 54.19 -16.64
CA ARG A 68 10.94 55.18 -17.31
C ARG A 68 11.13 56.59 -16.75
N VAL A 69 11.17 56.72 -15.42
CA VAL A 69 11.43 58.01 -14.75
C VAL A 69 12.82 58.53 -15.09
N MET A 70 13.84 57.66 -15.11
CA MET A 70 15.21 58.06 -15.45
C MET A 70 15.39 58.47 -16.92
N ASN A 71 14.58 57.92 -17.82
CA ASN A 71 14.67 58.15 -19.26
C ASN A 71 13.58 59.08 -19.80
N ASP A 72 12.82 59.78 -18.95
CA ASP A 72 11.66 60.63 -19.32
C ASP A 72 10.70 59.93 -20.32
N THR A 73 10.56 58.62 -20.19
CA THR A 73 9.73 57.81 -21.10
C THR A 73 8.28 57.81 -20.60
N PRO A 74 7.29 58.11 -21.46
CA PRO A 74 5.88 58.07 -21.07
C PRO A 74 5.47 56.70 -20.53
N SER A 75 4.50 56.68 -19.61
CA SER A 75 3.88 55.42 -19.19
C SER A 75 3.09 54.80 -20.35
N PRO A 76 3.12 53.46 -20.51
CA PRO A 76 2.39 52.78 -21.56
C PRO A 76 0.88 52.96 -21.34
N ILE A 77 0.12 52.97 -22.44
CA ILE A 77 -1.34 53.10 -22.43
C ILE A 77 -1.98 52.06 -23.34
N GLY A 78 -3.27 51.77 -23.13
CA GLY A 78 -4.02 50.84 -23.97
C GLY A 78 -3.42 49.43 -23.99
N GLU A 79 -3.18 48.87 -25.19
CA GLU A 79 -2.66 47.51 -25.36
C GLU A 79 -1.22 47.34 -24.87
N GLU A 80 -0.39 48.37 -24.93
CA GLU A 80 0.99 48.32 -24.41
C GLU A 80 0.98 48.12 -22.90
N LEU A 81 0.14 48.89 -22.20
CA LEU A 81 -0.05 48.75 -20.75
C LEU A 81 -0.59 47.36 -20.39
N LYS A 82 -1.53 46.85 -21.19
CA LYS A 82 -2.11 45.52 -20.99
C LYS A 82 -1.05 44.42 -21.11
N GLN A 83 -0.20 44.48 -22.12
CA GLN A 83 0.91 43.54 -22.31
C GLN A 83 1.94 43.63 -21.18
N GLU A 84 2.24 44.84 -20.72
CA GLU A 84 3.17 45.03 -19.61
C GLU A 84 2.61 44.48 -18.29
N ARG A 85 1.34 44.75 -17.98
CA ARG A 85 0.64 44.18 -16.82
C ARG A 85 0.64 42.65 -16.86
N GLN A 86 0.38 42.06 -18.03
CA GLN A 86 0.46 40.61 -18.22
C GLN A 86 1.88 40.07 -18.01
N THR A 87 2.90 40.79 -18.48
CA THR A 87 4.31 40.43 -18.26
C THR A 87 4.64 40.44 -16.76
N ASN A 88 4.23 41.48 -16.04
CA ASN A 88 4.45 41.55 -14.60
C ASN A 88 3.70 40.43 -13.85
N MET A 89 2.47 40.08 -14.26
CA MET A 89 1.78 38.91 -13.70
C MET A 89 2.49 37.58 -14.00
N ASN A 90 3.13 37.44 -15.16
CA ASN A 90 3.92 36.25 -15.49
C ASN A 90 5.20 36.16 -14.63
N ASP A 91 5.83 37.29 -14.31
CA ASP A 91 6.96 37.35 -13.38
C ASP A 91 6.52 36.98 -11.95
N ILE A 92 5.36 37.48 -11.51
CA ILE A 92 4.75 37.10 -10.23
C ILE A 92 4.40 35.60 -10.23
N LEU A 93 3.93 35.06 -11.36
CA LEU A 93 3.67 33.62 -11.50
C LEU A 93 4.95 32.79 -11.30
N GLN A 94 6.13 33.28 -11.69
CA GLN A 94 7.38 32.59 -11.39
C GLN A 94 7.65 32.53 -9.88
N LEU A 95 7.41 33.63 -9.17
CA LEU A 95 7.50 33.63 -7.70
C LEU A 95 6.52 32.63 -7.08
N ARG A 96 5.29 32.54 -7.60
CA ARG A 96 4.30 31.54 -7.18
C ARG A 96 4.75 30.12 -7.48
N ASN A 97 5.28 29.86 -8.68
CA ASN A 97 5.68 28.52 -9.12
C ASN A 97 6.94 28.01 -8.42
N ALA A 98 7.77 28.91 -7.86
CA ALA A 98 8.86 28.54 -6.97
C ALA A 98 8.38 27.98 -5.61
N GLN A 99 7.08 28.05 -5.33
CA GLN A 99 6.48 27.67 -4.06
C GLN A 99 5.69 26.37 -4.22
N GLU A 100 5.88 25.47 -3.27
CA GLU A 100 5.24 24.16 -3.33
C GLU A 100 3.70 24.26 -3.25
N THR A 101 3.04 23.59 -4.20
CA THR A 101 1.59 23.43 -4.19
C THR A 101 1.23 22.13 -3.49
N CYS A 102 0.62 22.24 -2.31
CA CYS A 102 0.31 21.09 -1.48
C CYS A 102 -1.08 20.50 -1.76
N LEU A 103 -2.01 21.32 -2.27
CA LEU A 103 -3.37 20.91 -2.61
C LEU A 103 -3.71 21.42 -4.01
N GLN A 104 -3.80 20.49 -4.97
CA GLN A 104 -4.13 20.77 -6.35
C GLN A 104 -5.61 21.18 -6.50
N VAL A 105 -5.87 22.15 -7.36
CA VAL A 105 -7.20 22.62 -7.72
C VAL A 105 -7.24 22.81 -9.24
N GLU A 106 -8.26 22.27 -9.90
CA GLU A 106 -8.31 22.20 -11.36
C GLU A 106 -8.28 23.59 -12.02
N LYS A 107 -9.05 24.54 -11.48
CA LYS A 107 -9.17 25.90 -12.01
C LYS A 107 -9.03 26.90 -10.88
N MET A 108 -7.79 27.32 -10.66
CA MET A 108 -7.46 28.38 -9.70
C MET A 108 -6.62 29.46 -10.39
N TYR A 109 -6.93 30.72 -10.10
CA TYR A 109 -6.22 31.88 -10.66
C TYR A 109 -5.63 32.75 -9.55
N LEU A 110 -4.42 33.22 -9.81
CA LEU A 110 -3.81 34.34 -9.12
C LEU A 110 -4.16 35.60 -9.90
N CYS A 111 -4.80 36.54 -9.23
CA CYS A 111 -5.36 37.74 -9.83
C CYS A 111 -4.62 38.98 -9.34
N GLY A 112 -4.36 39.91 -10.25
CA GLY A 112 -3.82 41.24 -9.95
C GLY A 112 -4.78 42.33 -10.39
N GLY A 113 -5.04 43.28 -9.50
CA GLY A 113 -5.83 44.47 -9.73
C GLY A 113 -4.91 45.68 -9.92
N PHE A 114 -5.18 46.48 -10.95
CA PHE A 114 -4.38 47.63 -11.35
C PHE A 114 -5.25 48.89 -11.33
N ARG A 115 -4.74 50.04 -10.88
CA ARG A 115 -5.41 51.33 -11.02
C ARG A 115 -4.45 52.41 -11.50
N GLU A 116 -5.00 53.57 -11.82
CA GLU A 116 -4.24 54.80 -12.11
C GLU A 116 -3.20 54.65 -13.23
N GLY A 117 -3.45 53.76 -14.20
CA GLY A 117 -2.51 53.49 -15.29
C GLY A 117 -1.22 52.75 -14.86
N ARG A 118 -1.18 52.18 -13.65
CA ARG A 118 0.00 51.47 -13.14
C ARG A 118 0.18 50.12 -13.83
N SER A 119 1.45 49.75 -13.98
CA SER A 119 1.90 48.49 -14.58
C SER A 119 2.00 47.34 -13.58
N CYS A 120 2.19 47.64 -12.30
CA CYS A 120 2.28 46.69 -11.20
C CYS A 120 0.92 46.59 -10.50
N PRO A 121 0.50 45.39 -10.09
CA PRO A 121 -0.76 45.26 -9.38
C PRO A 121 -0.66 45.97 -8.03
N GLU A 122 -1.66 46.79 -7.72
CA GLU A 122 -1.77 47.40 -6.40
C GLU A 122 -2.39 46.44 -5.39
N HIS A 123 -3.13 45.44 -5.88
CA HIS A 123 -3.82 44.47 -5.06
C HIS A 123 -3.82 43.09 -5.72
N MET A 124 -3.79 42.04 -4.90
CA MET A 124 -3.69 40.66 -5.35
C MET A 124 -4.65 39.76 -4.57
N TRP A 125 -5.30 38.82 -5.25
CA TRP A 125 -6.20 37.84 -4.64
C TRP A 125 -6.18 36.50 -5.38
N LEU A 126 -6.86 35.51 -4.82
CA LEU A 126 -7.02 34.18 -5.42
C LEU A 126 -8.48 33.96 -5.84
N GLU A 127 -8.69 33.34 -6.99
CA GLU A 127 -9.99 32.84 -7.46
C GLU A 127 -9.92 31.32 -7.64
N ASP A 128 -10.53 30.58 -6.72
CA ASP A 128 -10.80 29.15 -6.85
C ASP A 128 -12.13 28.97 -7.61
N VAL A 129 -12.02 28.89 -8.94
CA VAL A 129 -13.17 28.75 -9.84
C VAL A 129 -13.79 27.37 -9.71
N THR A 130 -12.98 26.33 -9.44
CA THR A 130 -13.47 24.97 -9.19
C THR A 130 -14.48 24.94 -8.03
N ASN A 131 -14.21 25.70 -6.97
CA ASN A 131 -15.06 25.74 -5.79
C ASN A 131 -15.91 27.03 -5.66
N ASN A 132 -15.94 27.86 -6.72
CA ASN A 132 -16.66 29.12 -6.78
C ASN A 132 -16.40 30.05 -5.57
N MET A 133 -15.13 30.27 -5.27
CA MET A 133 -14.70 31.08 -4.13
C MET A 133 -13.55 32.02 -4.51
N SER A 134 -13.63 33.27 -4.08
CA SER A 134 -12.47 34.18 -4.10
C SER A 134 -11.98 34.45 -2.68
N LEU A 135 -10.67 34.52 -2.54
CA LEU A 135 -9.97 34.66 -1.27
C LEU A 135 -9.02 35.84 -1.34
N ASP A 136 -9.09 36.68 -0.33
CA ASP A 136 -8.44 37.98 -0.36
C ASP A 136 -8.00 38.42 1.05
N THR A 137 -7.08 39.37 1.15
CA THR A 137 -6.63 39.96 2.42
C THR A 137 -6.61 41.48 2.30
N PHE A 138 -7.28 42.20 3.21
CA PHE A 138 -7.14 43.66 3.28
C PHE A 138 -6.65 44.16 4.63
N ILE A 139 -6.29 45.44 4.54
CA ILE A 139 -5.93 46.33 5.61
C ILE A 139 -7.01 46.49 6.71
N ASP A 140 -8.28 46.48 6.34
CA ASP A 140 -9.43 46.75 7.23
C ASP A 140 -10.27 45.49 7.54
N ARG A 141 -9.72 44.31 7.28
CA ARG A 141 -10.41 43.01 7.46
C ARG A 141 -9.76 42.21 8.58
N ASN A 142 -10.52 41.25 9.12
CA ASN A 142 -10.14 40.50 10.31
C ASN A 142 -9.25 39.28 10.01
N GLY A 143 -8.89 39.10 8.74
CA GLY A 143 -8.01 38.05 8.22
C GLY A 143 -8.33 37.82 6.73
N ILE A 144 -8.62 36.59 6.33
CA ILE A 144 -8.90 36.26 4.92
C ILE A 144 -10.37 36.57 4.60
N ALA A 145 -10.61 37.57 3.77
CA ALA A 145 -11.91 37.89 3.22
C ALA A 145 -12.32 36.82 2.19
N LEU A 146 -13.55 36.33 2.30
CA LEU A 146 -14.10 35.32 1.39
C LEU A 146 -15.23 35.93 0.58
N ARG A 147 -15.34 35.57 -0.70
CA ARG A 147 -16.60 35.71 -1.46
C ARG A 147 -17.03 34.39 -2.06
N ASN A 148 -18.33 34.15 -2.11
CA ASN A 148 -18.94 32.98 -2.72
C ASN A 148 -19.08 33.08 -4.27
N CYS A 149 -18.18 33.81 -4.91
CA CYS A 149 -18.11 33.93 -6.35
C CYS A 149 -16.67 34.20 -6.81
N THR A 150 -16.43 33.96 -8.10
CA THR A 150 -15.22 34.38 -8.83
C THR A 150 -15.57 35.43 -9.89
N GLY A 151 -14.58 36.13 -10.42
CA GLY A 151 -14.81 37.06 -11.53
C GLY A 151 -15.00 36.33 -12.87
N GLU A 152 -15.74 36.97 -13.77
CA GLU A 152 -15.86 36.52 -15.15
C GLU A 152 -14.78 37.16 -16.03
N ALA A 153 -14.36 36.45 -17.09
CA ALA A 153 -13.39 36.98 -18.03
C ALA A 153 -13.93 38.24 -18.72
N ASN A 154 -13.08 39.27 -18.85
CA ASN A 154 -13.43 40.57 -19.45
C ASN A 154 -14.56 41.33 -18.75
N GLN A 155 -14.83 41.03 -17.48
CA GLN A 155 -15.74 41.82 -16.64
C GLN A 155 -14.98 42.39 -15.45
N GLY A 156 -15.44 43.55 -14.96
CA GLY A 156 -14.93 44.10 -13.73
C GLY A 156 -15.28 43.19 -12.55
N PHE A 157 -14.45 43.20 -11.51
CA PHE A 157 -14.65 42.38 -10.33
C PHE A 157 -14.28 43.15 -9.07
N GLN A 158 -15.12 43.06 -8.04
CA GLN A 158 -14.83 43.60 -6.72
C GLN A 158 -14.35 42.46 -5.82
N PRO A 159 -13.04 42.30 -5.59
CA PRO A 159 -12.59 41.29 -4.66
C PRO A 159 -13.06 41.67 -3.24
N GLY A 160 -13.17 40.69 -2.34
CA GLY A 160 -13.94 40.84 -1.08
C GLY A 160 -13.46 41.97 -0.17
N CYS A 161 -12.27 42.46 -0.41
CA CYS A 161 -11.54 43.32 0.49
C CYS A 161 -11.46 44.77 -0.03
N GLU A 162 -11.81 45.03 -1.28
CA GLU A 162 -11.78 46.36 -1.90
C GLU A 162 -13.09 47.13 -1.72
N GLY A 163 -12.99 48.42 -1.39
CA GLY A 163 -14.16 49.32 -1.33
C GLY A 163 -14.81 49.58 -2.69
N HIS A 164 -14.08 49.33 -3.78
CA HIS A 164 -14.51 49.60 -5.15
C HIS A 164 -14.14 48.45 -6.10
N GLN A 165 -14.99 48.23 -7.11
CA GLN A 165 -14.76 47.28 -8.19
C GLN A 165 -13.53 47.67 -9.04
N PHE A 166 -12.72 46.70 -9.45
CA PHE A 166 -11.75 46.89 -10.53
C PHE A 166 -12.45 46.75 -11.88
N GLU A 167 -12.12 47.62 -12.82
CA GLU A 167 -12.62 47.54 -14.19
C GLU A 167 -12.08 46.31 -14.92
N ALA A 168 -12.77 45.87 -15.97
CA ALA A 168 -12.37 44.67 -16.73
C ALA A 168 -10.92 44.71 -17.26
N ASN A 169 -10.49 45.88 -17.74
CA ASN A 169 -9.15 46.09 -18.31
C ASN A 169 -8.06 46.26 -17.23
N ASP A 170 -8.49 46.38 -15.98
CA ASP A 170 -7.65 46.59 -14.80
C ASP A 170 -7.46 45.30 -13.99
N ILE A 171 -7.82 44.14 -14.56
CA ILE A 171 -7.63 42.84 -13.93
C ILE A 171 -6.84 41.94 -14.86
N MET A 172 -5.75 41.36 -14.35
CA MET A 172 -5.02 40.29 -15.01
C MET A 172 -5.10 39.01 -14.16
N ARG A 173 -5.24 37.87 -14.83
CA ARG A 173 -5.35 36.55 -14.19
C ARG A 173 -4.30 35.61 -14.77
N VAL A 174 -3.62 34.88 -13.91
CA VAL A 174 -2.71 33.80 -14.30
C VAL A 174 -3.11 32.52 -13.57
N GLN A 175 -3.17 31.41 -14.29
CA GLN A 175 -3.59 30.15 -13.71
C GLN A 175 -2.49 29.60 -12.79
N VAL A 176 -2.89 29.08 -11.64
CA VAL A 176 -2.02 28.43 -10.66
C VAL A 176 -2.53 27.01 -10.37
N PRO A 177 -1.65 26.07 -10.00
CA PRO A 177 -2.02 24.67 -9.83
C PRO A 177 -2.86 24.38 -8.57
N GLY A 178 -2.95 25.32 -7.63
CA GLY A 178 -3.73 25.15 -6.39
C GLY A 178 -3.18 25.92 -5.20
N TYR A 179 -3.49 25.46 -3.99
CA TYR A 179 -3.10 26.11 -2.74
C TYR A 179 -1.70 25.70 -2.25
N THR A 180 -0.93 26.68 -1.79
CA THR A 180 0.24 26.43 -0.93
C THR A 180 -0.21 26.06 0.48
N TYR A 181 0.67 25.42 1.24
CA TYR A 181 0.35 25.09 2.63
C TYR A 181 0.12 26.35 3.48
N GLY A 182 0.93 27.39 3.23
CA GLY A 182 0.80 28.67 3.91
C GLY A 182 -0.56 29.33 3.72
N GLN A 183 -1.12 29.28 2.51
CA GLN A 183 -2.46 29.80 2.22
C GLN A 183 -3.53 29.06 3.01
N LEU A 184 -3.46 27.72 3.08
CA LEU A 184 -4.37 26.92 3.88
C LEU A 184 -4.29 27.28 5.37
N VAL A 185 -3.07 27.48 5.90
CA VAL A 185 -2.87 27.90 7.31
C VAL A 185 -3.46 29.28 7.55
N ALA A 186 -3.26 30.23 6.64
CA ALA A 186 -3.81 31.59 6.75
C ALA A 186 -5.34 31.58 6.75
N ILE A 187 -5.96 30.81 5.84
CA ILE A 187 -7.41 30.60 5.79
C ILE A 187 -7.91 29.97 7.10
N ALA A 188 -7.27 28.90 7.57
CA ALA A 188 -7.66 28.25 8.82
C ALA A 188 -7.57 29.20 10.03
N ALA A 189 -6.52 30.02 10.09
CA ALA A 189 -6.23 30.94 11.17
C ALA A 189 -7.20 32.12 11.21
N GLY A 190 -7.51 32.74 10.06
CA GLY A 190 -8.12 34.07 10.02
C GLY A 190 -9.26 34.28 9.04
N SER A 191 -9.78 33.27 8.35
CA SER A 191 -10.89 33.52 7.41
C SER A 191 -12.17 34.04 8.07
N GLU A 192 -12.80 35.00 7.41
CA GLU A 192 -14.11 35.53 7.78
C GLU A 192 -15.17 34.45 7.60
N ARG A 193 -16.09 34.30 8.56
CA ARG A 193 -17.21 33.33 8.47
C ARG A 193 -18.39 33.85 7.67
N ARG A 194 -18.21 34.98 6.98
CA ARG A 194 -19.23 35.63 6.18
C ARG A 194 -18.62 36.13 4.89
N ASP A 195 -19.45 36.14 3.84
CA ASP A 195 -19.13 36.76 2.57
C ASP A 195 -18.87 38.25 2.80
N ALA A 196 -17.75 38.71 2.24
CA ALA A 196 -17.22 40.02 2.55
C ALA A 196 -18.09 41.18 2.05
N LEU A 197 -18.94 40.98 1.03
CA LEU A 197 -19.82 42.01 0.48
C LEU A 197 -21.29 41.82 0.87
N THR A 198 -21.75 40.57 0.96
CA THR A 198 -23.17 40.25 1.15
C THR A 198 -23.52 39.87 2.59
N ASN A 199 -22.51 39.72 3.48
CA ASN A 199 -22.67 39.26 4.86
C ASN A 199 -23.32 37.87 5.01
N GLN A 200 -23.46 37.10 3.94
CA GLN A 200 -23.99 35.74 3.98
C GLN A 200 -23.02 34.80 4.72
N VAL A 201 -23.52 33.80 5.44
CA VAL A 201 -22.65 32.85 6.16
C VAL A 201 -21.84 32.02 5.16
N MET A 202 -20.53 31.92 5.39
CA MET A 202 -19.62 31.16 4.55
C MET A 202 -18.77 30.19 5.37
N PRO A 203 -18.52 28.98 4.83
CA PRO A 203 -17.52 28.09 5.40
C PRO A 203 -16.12 28.65 5.14
N LYS A 204 -15.19 28.41 6.07
CA LYS A 204 -13.78 28.81 5.94
C LYS A 204 -13.10 28.20 4.72
N PHE A 205 -13.44 26.95 4.44
CA PHE A 205 -13.00 26.21 3.27
C PHE A 205 -14.22 25.77 2.48
N PRO A 206 -14.17 25.78 1.14
CA PRO A 206 -15.22 25.17 0.33
C PRO A 206 -15.42 23.69 0.67
N HIS A 207 -16.67 23.20 0.59
CA HIS A 207 -17.02 21.81 0.91
C HIS A 207 -16.20 20.79 0.09
N GLY A 208 -15.87 21.10 -1.16
CA GLY A 208 -15.07 20.22 -2.04
C GLY A 208 -13.64 19.96 -1.54
N ILE A 209 -13.12 20.82 -0.65
CA ILE A 209 -11.76 20.69 -0.12
C ILE A 209 -11.67 20.60 1.41
N ALA A 210 -12.77 20.85 2.13
CA ALA A 210 -12.78 20.96 3.59
C ALA A 210 -12.21 19.72 4.31
N ASP A 211 -12.49 18.52 3.78
CA ASP A 211 -12.05 17.25 4.36
C ASP A 211 -10.71 16.75 3.79
N LYS A 212 -10.06 17.55 2.93
CA LYS A 212 -8.77 17.16 2.36
C LYS A 212 -7.72 17.14 3.47
N PRO A 213 -6.83 16.14 3.48
CA PRO A 213 -5.80 16.03 4.52
C PRO A 213 -5.02 17.33 4.72
N GLN A 214 -4.68 18.02 3.64
CA GLN A 214 -3.96 19.30 3.64
C GLN A 214 -4.67 20.37 4.47
N VAL A 215 -5.99 20.48 4.29
CA VAL A 215 -6.84 21.42 5.02
C VAL A 215 -6.92 21.03 6.50
N LEU A 216 -7.14 19.75 6.80
CA LEU A 216 -7.16 19.25 8.18
C LEU A 216 -5.83 19.49 8.92
N ALA A 217 -4.70 19.33 8.22
CA ALA A 217 -3.38 19.61 8.76
C ALA A 217 -3.15 21.11 9.02
N ALA A 218 -3.62 21.98 8.13
CA ALA A 218 -3.60 23.42 8.35
C ALA A 218 -4.44 23.82 9.57
N ILE A 219 -5.63 23.24 9.74
CA ILE A 219 -6.48 23.43 10.93
C ILE A 219 -5.77 22.96 12.20
N ALA A 220 -5.15 21.78 12.18
CA ALA A 220 -4.39 21.25 13.31
C ALA A 220 -3.21 22.15 13.70
N THR A 221 -2.50 22.69 12.70
CA THR A 221 -1.40 23.65 12.89
C THR A 221 -1.88 24.89 13.65
N VAL A 222 -3.03 25.44 13.25
CA VAL A 222 -3.65 26.60 13.91
C VAL A 222 -4.12 26.24 15.34
N ASN A 223 -4.68 25.05 15.55
CA ASN A 223 -5.10 24.61 16.88
C ASN A 223 -3.91 24.48 17.85
N ARG A 224 -2.74 24.03 17.39
CA ARG A 224 -1.53 23.99 18.22
C ARG A 224 -1.02 25.38 18.57
N ALA A 225 -1.04 26.29 17.59
CA ALA A 225 -0.74 27.71 17.87
C ALA A 225 -1.69 28.26 18.94
N ARG A 226 -2.99 27.93 18.85
CA ARG A 226 -4.00 28.29 19.86
C ARG A 226 -3.67 27.70 21.24
N GLU A 227 -3.32 26.42 21.31
CA GLU A 227 -2.97 25.75 22.57
C GLU A 227 -1.77 26.41 23.24
N ALA A 228 -0.71 26.69 22.48
CA ALA A 228 0.48 27.38 22.98
C ALA A 228 0.13 28.78 23.54
N LEU A 229 -0.72 29.54 22.83
CA LEU A 229 -1.21 30.84 23.31
C LEU A 229 -2.07 30.71 24.58
N ASN A 230 -2.91 29.68 24.65
CA ASN A 230 -3.78 29.44 25.82
C ASN A 230 -2.99 29.05 27.07
N LEU A 231 -1.82 28.42 26.91
CA LEU A 231 -0.89 28.10 28.00
C LEU A 231 -0.06 29.32 28.46
N GLY A 232 -0.38 30.52 27.98
CA GLY A 232 0.36 31.76 28.29
C GLY A 232 1.61 31.96 27.44
N GLY A 233 1.81 31.15 26.41
CA GLY A 233 2.88 31.33 25.44
C GLY A 233 2.71 32.62 24.63
N ASP A 234 3.84 33.20 24.23
CA ASP A 234 3.87 34.37 23.36
C ASP A 234 3.73 33.98 21.87
N ARG A 235 3.91 34.96 20.97
CA ARG A 235 3.85 34.71 19.53
C ARG A 235 4.93 33.72 19.06
N ASN A 236 6.10 33.71 19.68
CA ASN A 236 7.19 32.81 19.31
C ASN A 236 6.86 31.38 19.72
N ALA A 237 6.26 31.18 20.89
CA ALA A 237 5.74 29.88 21.31
C ALA A 237 4.66 29.36 20.34
N ALA A 238 3.71 30.20 19.95
CA ALA A 238 2.66 29.86 18.99
C ALA A 238 3.23 29.52 17.60
N ARG A 239 4.20 30.31 17.14
CA ARG A 239 4.94 30.11 15.89
C ARG A 239 5.74 28.82 15.93
N ASN A 240 6.49 28.56 16.99
CA ASN A 240 7.25 27.32 17.15
C ASN A 240 6.32 26.10 17.15
N ALA A 241 5.18 26.18 17.86
CA ALA A 241 4.17 25.13 17.85
C ALA A 241 3.55 24.88 16.46
N ALA A 242 3.48 25.92 15.61
CA ALA A 242 2.96 25.83 14.24
C ALA A 242 4.03 25.45 13.20
N TYR A 243 5.28 25.91 13.33
CA TYR A 243 6.34 25.83 12.31
C TYR A 243 7.30 24.66 12.47
N VAL A 244 7.40 24.05 13.66
CA VAL A 244 8.30 22.90 13.87
C VAL A 244 7.75 21.61 13.22
N HIS A 245 6.55 21.66 12.64
CA HIS A 245 5.77 20.49 12.23
C HIS A 245 5.31 20.35 10.74
N PRO A 246 5.36 21.37 9.84
CA PRO A 246 4.97 21.24 8.43
C PRO A 246 5.83 20.23 7.67
N ASP A 247 7.14 20.25 7.89
CA ASP A 247 8.09 19.31 7.26
C ASP A 247 7.87 17.88 7.74
N TRP A 248 7.31 17.68 8.93
CA TRP A 248 7.01 16.37 9.49
C TRP A 248 5.69 15.79 8.98
N ILE A 249 4.66 16.62 8.76
CA ILE A 249 3.43 16.15 8.09
C ILE A 249 3.73 15.85 6.62
N PHE A 250 4.62 16.60 5.99
CA PHE A 250 5.09 16.34 4.64
C PHE A 250 5.96 15.07 4.56
N ALA A 251 6.90 14.89 5.49
CA ALA A 251 7.69 13.66 5.61
C ALA A 251 6.83 12.45 5.97
N ILE A 252 5.93 12.56 6.95
CA ILE A 252 4.94 11.52 7.29
C ILE A 252 3.99 11.27 6.12
N ARG A 253 3.64 12.25 5.27
CA ARG A 253 2.78 12.05 4.08
C ARG A 253 3.46 11.39 2.90
N ASN A 254 4.71 11.74 2.60
CA ASN A 254 5.50 10.98 1.62
C ASN A 254 5.72 9.56 2.11
N THR A 255 5.87 9.39 3.43
CA THR A 255 5.85 8.08 4.04
C THR A 255 4.43 7.48 4.08
N HIS A 256 3.34 8.26 4.11
CA HIS A 256 1.95 7.79 4.22
C HIS A 256 1.46 7.08 2.97
N ASN A 257 1.84 7.54 1.77
CA ASN A 257 1.57 6.78 0.56
C ASN A 257 2.28 5.41 0.62
N GLN A 258 3.55 5.39 1.03
CA GLN A 258 4.31 4.15 1.19
C GLN A 258 3.83 3.27 2.36
N LEU A 259 3.36 3.85 3.47
CA LEU A 259 2.91 3.16 4.67
C LEU A 259 1.46 2.68 4.54
N SER A 260 0.62 3.41 3.81
CA SER A 260 -0.72 2.97 3.43
C SER A 260 -0.65 1.76 2.50
N ASP A 261 0.27 1.75 1.53
CA ASP A 261 0.57 0.59 0.69
C ASP A 261 1.09 -0.60 1.52
N LEU A 262 1.72 -0.32 2.66
CA LEU A 262 2.15 -1.30 3.67
C LEU A 262 1.07 -1.61 4.72
N GLY A 263 -0.13 -1.02 4.60
CA GLY A 263 -1.30 -1.33 5.44
C GLY A 263 -1.36 -0.65 6.81
N PHE A 264 -0.65 0.47 7.03
CA PHE A 264 -0.76 1.26 8.26
C PHE A 264 -2.09 2.03 8.33
N THR A 265 -2.82 1.87 9.44
CA THR A 265 -4.05 2.63 9.70
C THR A 265 -3.74 3.97 10.38
N PRO A 266 -4.64 4.98 10.31
CA PRO A 266 -4.53 6.23 11.06
C PRO A 266 -4.24 6.04 12.57
N ALA A 267 -4.83 5.02 13.20
CA ALA A 267 -4.62 4.71 14.61
C ALA A 267 -3.19 4.19 14.87
N THR A 268 -2.66 3.33 14.00
CA THR A 268 -1.29 2.81 14.10
C THR A 268 -0.25 3.91 13.95
N MET A 269 -0.50 4.85 13.02
CA MET A 269 0.35 6.02 12.82
C MET A 269 0.29 6.95 14.05
N GLN A 270 -0.88 7.17 14.62
CA GLN A 270 -1.03 7.94 15.85
C GLN A 270 -0.26 7.30 17.01
N HIS A 271 -0.25 5.97 17.12
CA HIS A 271 0.48 5.27 18.18
C HIS A 271 2.01 5.41 18.03
N LEU A 272 2.54 5.35 16.81
CA LEU A 272 3.95 5.63 16.50
C LEU A 272 4.35 7.07 16.83
N ILE A 273 3.43 8.02 16.61
CA ILE A 273 3.61 9.42 16.96
C ILE A 273 3.64 9.57 18.48
N ASP A 274 2.64 9.07 19.20
CA ASP A 274 2.55 9.18 20.66
C ASP A 274 3.75 8.53 21.37
N TYR A 275 4.23 7.39 20.86
CA TYR A 275 5.38 6.66 21.40
C TYR A 275 6.71 7.42 21.29
N ASN A 276 7.02 7.96 20.11
CA ASN A 276 8.28 8.68 19.93
C ASN A 276 8.22 10.01 20.71
N GLN A 277 7.03 10.58 20.89
CA GLN A 277 6.82 11.88 21.53
C GLN A 277 7.11 11.81 23.03
N ALA A 278 6.91 10.64 23.64
CA ALA A 278 7.22 10.39 25.05
C ALA A 278 8.72 10.25 25.37
N LYS A 279 9.60 10.05 24.36
CA LYS A 279 11.03 9.73 24.56
C LYS A 279 12.00 10.80 24.08
N ALA A 280 11.49 11.86 23.46
CA ALA A 280 12.30 12.90 22.87
C ALA A 280 12.31 14.14 23.78
N THR A 281 13.50 14.59 24.19
CA THR A 281 13.66 15.84 24.94
C THR A 281 13.56 17.08 24.06
N ASP A 282 13.69 16.88 22.75
CA ASP A 282 13.55 17.89 21.72
C ASP A 282 12.96 17.28 20.45
N HIS A 283 12.56 18.17 19.55
CA HIS A 283 11.81 17.84 18.35
C HIS A 283 12.68 17.12 17.28
N GLU A 284 14.00 17.34 17.23
CA GLU A 284 14.91 16.64 16.30
C GLU A 284 15.14 15.18 16.72
N GLN A 285 15.28 14.94 18.02
CA GLN A 285 15.37 13.58 18.57
C GLN A 285 14.10 12.76 18.29
N PHE A 286 12.92 13.39 18.36
CA PHE A 286 11.64 12.78 18.01
C PHE A 286 11.60 12.34 16.54
N TYR A 287 12.03 13.22 15.64
CA TYR A 287 12.06 12.97 14.19
C TYR A 287 13.00 11.82 13.85
N GLN A 288 14.26 11.87 14.33
CA GLN A 288 15.24 10.82 14.11
C GLN A 288 14.81 9.47 14.70
N ALA A 289 14.12 9.47 15.84
CA ALA A 289 13.56 8.26 16.45
C ALA A 289 12.40 7.68 15.63
N THR A 290 11.54 8.54 15.07
CA THR A 290 10.39 8.15 14.25
C THR A 290 10.85 7.58 12.89
N LEU A 291 11.79 8.25 12.22
CA LEU A 291 12.41 7.78 10.97
C LEU A 291 13.11 6.44 11.16
N LYS A 292 13.96 6.31 12.18
CA LYS A 292 14.61 5.03 12.50
C LYS A 292 13.62 3.92 12.84
N SER A 293 12.48 4.27 13.45
CA SER A 293 11.42 3.29 13.72
C SER A 293 10.77 2.84 12.41
N ILE A 294 10.45 3.75 11.50
CA ILE A 294 9.90 3.43 10.17
C ILE A 294 10.88 2.60 9.34
N GLU A 295 12.14 3.03 9.23
CA GLU A 295 13.19 2.32 8.47
C GLU A 295 13.43 0.90 8.99
N ARG A 296 13.31 0.68 10.30
CA ARG A 296 13.37 -0.67 10.89
C ARG A 296 12.14 -1.51 10.56
N LEU A 297 10.96 -0.91 10.48
CA LEU A 297 9.69 -1.63 10.33
C LEU A 297 9.39 -2.04 8.90
N VAL A 298 9.69 -1.19 7.92
CA VAL A 298 9.36 -1.41 6.51
C VAL A 298 9.88 -2.76 5.97
N PRO A 299 11.14 -3.17 6.21
CA PRO A 299 11.65 -4.45 5.71
C PRO A 299 10.89 -5.66 6.26
N HIS A 300 10.48 -5.64 7.54
CA HIS A 300 9.76 -6.74 8.17
C HIS A 300 8.35 -6.90 7.59
N ILE A 301 7.67 -5.79 7.34
CA ILE A 301 6.31 -5.80 6.76
C ILE A 301 6.35 -6.28 5.31
N ARG A 302 7.32 -5.81 4.51
CA ARG A 302 7.50 -6.30 3.13
C ARG A 302 7.80 -7.80 3.10
N ASN A 303 8.71 -8.27 3.95
CA ASN A 303 9.03 -9.69 4.05
C ASN A 303 7.79 -10.53 4.41
N ALA A 304 6.98 -10.06 5.37
CA ALA A 304 5.73 -10.74 5.70
C ALA A 304 4.74 -10.72 4.52
N GLN A 305 4.59 -9.59 3.81
CA GLN A 305 3.75 -9.48 2.61
C GLN A 305 4.15 -10.49 1.52
N ASP A 306 5.44 -10.61 1.24
CA ASP A 306 5.99 -11.54 0.26
C ASP A 306 5.77 -13.00 0.65
N LEU A 307 5.92 -13.33 1.94
CA LEU A 307 5.65 -14.69 2.46
C LEU A 307 4.18 -15.08 2.30
N ILE A 308 3.25 -14.15 2.51
CA ILE A 308 1.81 -14.42 2.30
C ILE A 308 1.51 -14.64 0.83
N ALA A 309 2.07 -13.80 -0.05
CA ALA A 309 1.84 -13.93 -1.48
C ALA A 309 2.29 -15.31 -1.95
N GLN A 310 3.42 -15.80 -1.43
CA GLN A 310 3.90 -17.16 -1.66
C GLN A 310 2.97 -18.24 -1.10
N ILE A 311 2.47 -18.09 0.14
CA ILE A 311 1.50 -19.03 0.72
C ILE A 311 0.20 -19.06 -0.10
N GLY A 312 -0.29 -17.90 -0.54
CA GLY A 312 -1.50 -17.77 -1.35
C GLY A 312 -1.40 -18.37 -2.75
N GLN A 313 -0.20 -18.63 -3.25
CA GLN A 313 0.04 -19.34 -4.51
C GLN A 313 0.03 -20.87 -4.34
N LEU A 314 0.05 -21.39 -3.11
CA LEU A 314 0.01 -22.83 -2.86
C LEU A 314 -1.44 -23.32 -2.92
N ASP A 315 -1.68 -24.35 -3.74
CA ASP A 315 -3.00 -24.99 -3.90
C ASP A 315 -3.30 -25.97 -2.75
N ILE A 316 -3.58 -25.42 -1.56
CA ILE A 316 -3.71 -26.17 -0.30
C ILE A 316 -5.14 -26.65 0.02
N GLY A 317 -6.08 -26.57 -0.91
CA GLY A 317 -7.44 -27.15 -0.77
C GLY A 317 -8.48 -26.28 -0.06
N GLY A 318 -8.07 -25.31 0.77
CA GLY A 318 -8.95 -24.34 1.41
C GLY A 318 -9.04 -23.01 0.66
N SER A 319 -10.19 -22.33 0.75
CA SER A 319 -10.37 -20.98 0.18
C SER A 319 -9.23 -20.07 0.66
N GLN A 320 -8.47 -19.58 -0.31
CA GLN A 320 -7.38 -18.61 -0.18
C GLN A 320 -7.76 -17.44 0.75
N ASP A 321 -9.05 -17.10 0.80
CA ASP A 321 -9.64 -16.06 1.64
C ASP A 321 -9.54 -16.36 3.14
N THR A 322 -9.59 -17.63 3.55
CA THR A 322 -9.55 -18.03 4.97
C THR A 322 -8.16 -17.81 5.57
N ILE A 323 -7.12 -18.18 4.82
CA ILE A 323 -5.72 -17.94 5.20
C ILE A 323 -5.42 -16.44 5.17
N MET A 324 -5.95 -15.73 4.17
CA MET A 324 -5.80 -14.28 4.05
C MET A 324 -6.50 -13.52 5.20
N ASN A 325 -7.69 -13.94 5.63
CA ASN A 325 -8.42 -13.30 6.72
C ASN A 325 -7.72 -13.49 8.08
N ARG A 326 -7.17 -14.67 8.36
CA ARG A 326 -6.34 -14.90 9.56
C ARG A 326 -5.06 -14.10 9.53
N PHE A 327 -4.45 -13.99 8.35
CA PHE A 327 -3.30 -13.11 8.17
C PHE A 327 -3.66 -11.65 8.49
N GLN A 328 -4.78 -11.13 7.98
CA GLN A 328 -5.23 -9.77 8.29
C GLN A 328 -5.54 -9.60 9.78
N SER A 329 -6.07 -10.62 10.43
CA SER A 329 -6.35 -10.60 11.87
C SER A 329 -5.08 -10.57 12.72
N ALA A 330 -4.08 -11.41 12.41
CA ALA A 330 -2.78 -11.40 13.09
C ALA A 330 -1.99 -10.11 12.84
N LYS A 331 -2.06 -9.57 11.62
CA LYS A 331 -1.55 -8.24 11.29
C LYS A 331 -2.21 -7.17 12.16
N ASN A 332 -3.53 -7.15 12.25
CA ASN A 332 -4.25 -6.17 13.05
C ASN A 332 -3.93 -6.31 14.55
N ASP A 333 -3.78 -7.53 15.06
CA ASP A 333 -3.39 -7.79 16.45
C ASP A 333 -1.99 -7.27 16.78
N ILE A 334 -0.99 -7.60 15.95
CA ILE A 334 0.40 -7.12 16.13
C ILE A 334 0.44 -5.58 16.09
N LEU A 335 -0.35 -4.97 15.19
CA LEU A 335 -0.41 -3.52 15.05
C LEU A 335 -1.17 -2.83 16.20
N GLN A 336 -2.14 -3.50 16.84
CA GLN A 336 -2.96 -2.93 17.92
C GLN A 336 -2.39 -3.19 19.32
N ASN A 337 -1.66 -4.28 19.52
CA ASN A 337 -1.24 -4.77 20.84
C ASN A 337 0.26 -4.65 21.12
N SER A 338 0.99 -3.86 20.33
CA SER A 338 2.41 -3.58 20.56
C SER A 338 2.57 -2.27 21.33
N SER A 339 3.24 -2.33 22.49
CA SER A 339 3.43 -1.16 23.37
C SER A 339 4.72 -0.37 23.09
N SER A 340 5.58 -0.86 22.20
CA SER A 340 6.83 -0.17 21.80
C SER A 340 7.27 -0.53 20.38
N SER A 341 8.12 0.29 19.76
CA SER A 341 8.67 -0.01 18.42
C SER A 341 9.54 -1.27 18.41
N LYS A 342 10.23 -1.56 19.52
CA LYS A 342 10.96 -2.81 19.70
C LYS A 342 10.01 -3.99 19.78
N GLU A 343 8.95 -3.92 20.58
CA GLU A 343 7.95 -4.99 20.67
C GLU A 343 7.22 -5.19 19.34
N LEU A 344 6.92 -4.10 18.62
CA LEU A 344 6.30 -4.15 17.30
C LEU A 344 7.24 -4.83 16.28
N SER A 345 8.51 -4.46 16.27
CA SER A 345 9.54 -5.12 15.44
C SER A 345 9.71 -6.59 15.83
N ASP A 346 9.85 -6.91 17.11
CA ASP A 346 10.05 -8.25 17.63
C ASP A 346 8.84 -9.14 17.31
N ARG A 347 7.61 -8.63 17.46
CA ARG A 347 6.37 -9.34 17.10
C ARG A 347 6.27 -9.57 15.60
N TRP A 348 6.66 -8.60 14.77
CA TRP A 348 6.72 -8.79 13.31
C TRP A 348 7.79 -9.80 12.91
N THR A 349 8.95 -9.83 13.56
CA THR A 349 9.97 -10.86 13.34
C THR A 349 9.45 -12.24 13.71
N VAL A 350 8.88 -12.40 14.91
CA VAL A 350 8.28 -13.67 15.36
C VAL A 350 7.19 -14.13 14.40
N PHE A 351 6.36 -13.21 13.93
CA PHE A 351 5.31 -13.52 12.97
C PHE A 351 5.85 -13.90 11.59
N ALA A 352 6.87 -13.19 11.08
CA ALA A 352 7.51 -13.53 9.82
C ALA A 352 8.22 -14.90 9.88
N ASP A 353 8.84 -15.24 11.01
CA ASP A 353 9.44 -16.55 11.24
C ASP A 353 8.36 -17.66 11.29
N ASP A 354 7.23 -17.43 11.98
CA ASP A 354 6.09 -18.35 11.97
C ASP A 354 5.51 -18.54 10.56
N LEU A 355 5.40 -17.47 9.77
CA LEU A 355 4.97 -17.54 8.37
C LEU A 355 5.96 -18.33 7.50
N LYS A 356 7.26 -18.15 7.73
CA LYS A 356 8.30 -18.87 7.00
C LYS A 356 8.27 -20.37 7.33
N ASP A 357 8.12 -20.71 8.60
CA ASP A 357 7.98 -22.10 9.05
C ASP A 357 6.73 -22.74 8.47
N LYS A 358 5.60 -22.02 8.46
CA LYS A 358 4.36 -22.47 7.83
C LYS A 358 4.49 -22.63 6.32
N LEU A 359 5.13 -21.69 5.62
CA LEU A 359 5.39 -21.78 4.19
C LEU A 359 6.20 -23.06 3.87
N GLN A 360 7.24 -23.33 4.65
CA GLN A 360 8.04 -24.54 4.49
C GLN A 360 7.22 -25.82 4.72
N LEU A 361 6.35 -25.83 5.74
CA LEU A 361 5.45 -26.96 6.00
C LEU A 361 4.45 -27.17 4.86
N TYR A 362 3.87 -26.11 4.31
CA TYR A 362 2.96 -26.21 3.17
C TYR A 362 3.67 -26.68 1.90
N GLN A 363 4.88 -26.22 1.63
CA GLN A 363 5.69 -26.72 0.52
C GLN A 363 6.03 -28.20 0.69
N ASN A 364 6.39 -28.62 1.90
CA ASN A 364 6.61 -30.02 2.22
C ASN A 364 5.33 -30.84 2.00
N TYR A 365 4.18 -30.35 2.46
CA TYR A 365 2.89 -30.99 2.23
C TYR A 365 2.60 -31.17 0.74
N GLN A 366 2.78 -30.13 -0.09
CA GLN A 366 2.59 -30.22 -1.54
C GLN A 366 3.48 -31.29 -2.17
N LYS A 367 4.76 -31.32 -1.77
CA LYS A 367 5.70 -32.33 -2.26
C LYS A 367 5.24 -33.75 -1.87
N VAL A 368 4.85 -33.96 -0.61
CA VAL A 368 4.38 -35.27 -0.15
C VAL A 368 3.07 -35.68 -0.82
N LYS A 369 2.15 -34.73 -1.04
CA LYS A 369 0.91 -34.94 -1.79
C LYS A 369 1.21 -35.41 -3.22
N GLN A 370 2.13 -34.75 -3.91
CA GLN A 370 2.55 -35.14 -5.27
C GLN A 370 3.22 -36.53 -5.27
N ASP A 371 4.13 -36.78 -4.33
CA ASP A 371 4.82 -38.06 -4.19
C ASP A 371 3.86 -39.21 -3.89
N LEU A 372 2.84 -38.97 -3.05
CA LEU A 372 1.83 -39.96 -2.70
C LEU A 372 0.84 -40.20 -3.85
N ALA A 373 0.44 -39.14 -4.57
CA ALA A 373 -0.39 -39.25 -5.76
C ALA A 373 0.32 -40.04 -6.88
N ALA A 374 1.65 -39.94 -6.99
CA ALA A 374 2.43 -40.77 -7.90
C ALA A 374 2.44 -42.26 -7.49
N CYS A 375 2.02 -42.58 -6.27
CA CYS A 375 1.93 -43.95 -5.75
C CYS A 375 0.54 -44.59 -5.93
N THR A 376 -0.31 -44.10 -6.84
CA THR A 376 -1.63 -44.68 -7.14
C THR A 376 -1.57 -45.89 -8.09
N PHE A 377 -2.55 -46.79 -7.98
CA PHE A 377 -2.81 -47.84 -8.98
C PHE A 377 -3.93 -47.36 -9.90
N GLY A 378 -3.56 -46.69 -10.99
CA GLY A 378 -4.50 -46.12 -11.96
C GLY A 378 -5.09 -44.78 -11.52
N ASN A 379 -6.12 -44.32 -12.23
CA ASN A 379 -6.71 -42.98 -12.04
C ASN A 379 -7.76 -42.90 -10.91
N ASN A 380 -8.03 -44.00 -10.19
CA ASN A 380 -9.19 -44.12 -9.28
C ASN A 380 -8.84 -44.87 -7.97
N ASP A 381 -7.66 -44.60 -7.41
CA ASP A 381 -7.30 -45.15 -6.11
C ASP A 381 -8.04 -44.40 -4.99
N ALA A 382 -9.33 -44.69 -4.84
CA ALA A 382 -10.28 -43.96 -4.02
C ALA A 382 -9.85 -43.82 -2.54
N ARG A 383 -8.95 -44.68 -2.05
CA ARG A 383 -8.37 -44.56 -0.72
C ARG A 383 -7.21 -43.57 -0.64
N ILE A 384 -6.34 -43.50 -1.64
CA ILE A 384 -5.31 -42.45 -1.71
C ILE A 384 -6.01 -41.10 -1.92
N ASP A 385 -7.02 -41.06 -2.78
CA ASP A 385 -7.83 -39.86 -2.99
C ASP A 385 -8.54 -39.44 -1.69
N LYS A 386 -9.13 -40.39 -0.96
CA LYS A 386 -9.73 -40.14 0.36
C LYS A 386 -8.70 -39.71 1.39
N LEU A 387 -7.51 -40.32 1.42
CA LEU A 387 -6.46 -39.95 2.35
C LEU A 387 -5.96 -38.53 2.08
N LEU A 388 -5.77 -38.17 0.81
CA LEU A 388 -5.42 -36.81 0.39
C LEU A 388 -6.55 -35.82 0.73
N ALA A 389 -7.81 -36.18 0.51
CA ALA A 389 -8.97 -35.37 0.86
C ALA A 389 -9.12 -35.20 2.38
N ASP A 390 -8.98 -36.26 3.18
CA ASP A 390 -9.03 -36.21 4.64
C ASP A 390 -7.84 -35.42 5.22
N SER A 391 -6.68 -35.47 4.56
CA SER A 391 -5.48 -34.69 4.93
C SER A 391 -5.64 -33.22 4.58
N ALA A 392 -6.18 -32.92 3.40
CA ALA A 392 -6.54 -31.57 2.98
C ALA A 392 -7.58 -30.98 3.95
N LEU A 393 -8.65 -31.72 4.24
CA LEU A 393 -9.68 -31.31 5.21
C LEU A 393 -9.09 -31.06 6.60
N LYS A 394 -8.12 -31.87 7.06
CA LYS A 394 -7.43 -31.63 8.33
C LYS A 394 -6.57 -30.38 8.28
N ILE A 395 -5.77 -30.19 7.25
CA ILE A 395 -4.94 -28.99 7.08
C ILE A 395 -5.81 -27.73 6.91
N GLU A 396 -7.01 -27.88 6.36
CA GLU A 396 -8.05 -26.85 6.26
C GLU A 396 -8.75 -26.56 7.61
N GLN A 397 -8.72 -27.50 8.58
CA GLN A 397 -9.28 -27.26 9.90
C GLN A 397 -8.46 -26.17 10.60
N GLN A 398 -9.16 -25.08 10.87
CA GLN A 398 -8.58 -23.75 10.90
C GLN A 398 -7.57 -23.51 12.04
N ASP A 399 -7.40 -24.39 13.04
CA ASP A 399 -6.53 -24.18 14.22
C ASP A 399 -5.36 -25.16 14.37
N MET A 400 -4.89 -25.76 13.27
CA MET A 400 -3.71 -26.63 13.36
C MET A 400 -2.42 -25.85 13.68
N THR A 401 -1.77 -26.25 14.77
CA THR A 401 -0.41 -25.83 15.12
C THR A 401 0.61 -26.39 14.12
N ALA A 402 1.77 -25.75 14.01
CA ALA A 402 2.89 -26.24 13.19
C ALA A 402 3.27 -27.69 13.52
N GLY A 403 3.17 -28.08 14.80
CA GLY A 403 3.40 -29.46 15.25
C GLY A 403 2.39 -30.45 14.67
N GLN A 404 1.09 -30.12 14.69
CA GLN A 404 0.05 -30.97 14.11
C GLN A 404 0.19 -31.08 12.59
N MET A 405 0.58 -30.00 11.91
CA MET A 405 0.81 -30.02 10.46
C MET A 405 1.99 -30.91 10.10
N LYS A 406 3.07 -30.83 10.89
CA LYS A 406 4.22 -31.72 10.78
C LYS A 406 3.83 -33.19 10.98
N GLU A 407 2.99 -33.52 11.96
CA GLU A 407 2.52 -34.90 12.16
C GLU A 407 1.74 -35.46 10.98
N VAL A 408 0.91 -34.63 10.32
CA VAL A 408 0.20 -35.03 9.10
C VAL A 408 1.19 -35.29 7.97
N ILE A 409 2.17 -34.39 7.77
CA ILE A 409 3.22 -34.53 6.75
C ILE A 409 4.07 -35.78 7.01
N ASP A 410 4.52 -36.00 8.26
CA ASP A 410 5.34 -37.14 8.64
C ASP A 410 4.59 -38.46 8.45
N ARG A 411 3.29 -38.50 8.76
CA ARG A 411 2.45 -39.67 8.52
C ARG A 411 2.29 -39.96 7.03
N LEU A 412 2.03 -38.95 6.22
CA LEU A 412 1.93 -39.10 4.77
C LEU A 412 3.27 -39.54 4.17
N ASN A 413 4.39 -38.93 4.61
CA ASN A 413 5.74 -39.33 4.21
C ASN A 413 6.04 -40.78 4.55
N LEU A 414 5.71 -41.22 5.76
CA LEU A 414 5.90 -42.60 6.18
C LEU A 414 5.10 -43.54 5.28
N GLN A 415 3.84 -43.22 4.98
CA GLN A 415 3.01 -44.02 4.08
C GLN A 415 3.58 -44.05 2.66
N THR A 416 3.99 -42.90 2.11
CA THR A 416 4.63 -42.79 0.80
C THR A 416 5.92 -43.61 0.73
N GLN A 417 6.82 -43.47 1.69
CA GLN A 417 8.09 -44.21 1.72
C GLN A 417 7.86 -45.71 1.88
N THR A 418 6.88 -46.11 2.69
CA THR A 418 6.55 -47.52 2.86
C THR A 418 5.99 -48.12 1.57
N LEU A 419 5.16 -47.37 0.84
CA LEU A 419 4.68 -47.78 -0.48
C LEU A 419 5.84 -47.90 -1.49
N LYS A 420 6.69 -46.87 -1.60
CA LYS A 420 7.84 -46.86 -2.53
C LYS A 420 8.83 -48.01 -2.28
N ASN A 421 8.99 -48.42 -1.02
CA ASN A 421 9.89 -49.52 -0.63
C ASN A 421 9.21 -50.90 -0.59
N SER A 422 7.90 -50.96 -0.83
CA SER A 422 7.18 -52.23 -0.77
C SER A 422 7.31 -53.01 -2.09
N PRO A 423 7.19 -54.35 -2.05
CA PRO A 423 7.20 -55.20 -3.25
C PRO A 423 6.14 -54.82 -4.30
N ILE A 424 5.15 -54.03 -3.92
CA ILE A 424 4.11 -53.47 -4.78
C ILE A 424 4.67 -52.57 -5.88
N GLU A 425 5.80 -51.89 -5.69
CA GLU A 425 6.34 -51.02 -6.74
C GLU A 425 6.82 -51.83 -7.96
N SER A 426 7.46 -52.98 -7.73
CA SER A 426 7.74 -53.96 -8.78
C SER A 426 6.45 -54.46 -9.44
N LEU A 427 5.38 -54.68 -8.65
CA LEU A 427 4.10 -55.10 -9.21
C LEU A 427 3.48 -54.00 -10.10
N ARG A 428 3.59 -52.72 -9.72
CA ARG A 428 3.15 -51.60 -10.58
C ARG A 428 3.89 -51.60 -11.91
N ALA A 429 5.22 -51.72 -11.89
CA ALA A 429 6.02 -51.77 -13.10
C ALA A 429 5.58 -52.93 -14.03
N LEU A 430 5.28 -54.09 -13.45
CA LEU A 430 4.75 -55.22 -14.20
C LEU A 430 3.37 -54.94 -14.81
N ILE A 431 2.45 -54.32 -14.05
CA ILE A 431 1.12 -53.93 -14.53
C ILE A 431 1.24 -52.94 -15.70
N ASP A 432 2.09 -51.93 -15.59
CA ASP A 432 2.27 -50.91 -16.63
C ASP A 432 2.86 -51.48 -17.92
N LEU A 433 3.77 -52.46 -17.81
CA LEU A 433 4.24 -53.24 -18.96
C LEU A 433 3.11 -54.12 -19.53
N GLY A 434 2.30 -54.75 -18.67
CA GLY A 434 1.14 -55.53 -19.07
C GLY A 434 0.11 -54.71 -19.87
N LYS A 435 -0.12 -53.45 -19.51
CA LYS A 435 -0.99 -52.53 -20.27
C LYS A 435 -0.45 -52.24 -21.67
N LYS A 436 0.87 -52.21 -21.83
CA LYS A 436 1.54 -51.97 -23.12
C LYS A 436 1.70 -53.24 -23.97
N SER A 437 1.58 -54.42 -23.34
CA SER A 437 1.73 -55.72 -23.99
C SER A 437 0.40 -56.21 -24.61
N PRO A 438 0.38 -56.51 -25.93
CA PRO A 438 -0.79 -57.09 -26.59
C PRO A 438 -1.21 -58.41 -25.93
N GLY A 439 -2.49 -58.54 -25.57
CA GLY A 439 -3.04 -59.75 -24.96
C GLY A 439 -2.90 -59.84 -23.43
N ARG A 440 -2.22 -58.88 -22.78
CA ARG A 440 -2.12 -58.80 -21.31
C ARG A 440 -2.85 -57.59 -20.71
N GLN A 441 -3.49 -56.77 -21.54
CA GLN A 441 -4.16 -55.54 -21.09
C GLN A 441 -5.31 -55.80 -20.11
N GLU A 442 -6.12 -56.84 -20.36
CA GLU A 442 -7.24 -57.22 -19.49
C GLU A 442 -6.75 -57.75 -18.14
N TRP A 443 -5.70 -58.58 -18.15
CA TRP A 443 -5.04 -59.03 -16.91
C TRP A 443 -4.48 -57.84 -16.12
N ALA A 444 -3.77 -56.92 -16.78
CA ALA A 444 -3.19 -55.75 -16.13
C ALA A 444 -4.26 -54.87 -15.49
N LYS A 445 -5.40 -54.66 -16.19
CA LYS A 445 -6.56 -53.93 -15.67
C LYS A 445 -7.18 -54.63 -14.46
N ASN A 446 -7.39 -55.95 -14.52
CA ASN A 446 -8.00 -56.71 -13.43
C ASN A 446 -7.11 -56.72 -12.17
N VAL A 447 -5.79 -56.84 -12.35
CA VAL A 447 -4.82 -56.74 -11.23
C VAL A 447 -4.80 -55.32 -10.65
N GLU A 448 -4.81 -54.29 -11.50
CA GLU A 448 -4.88 -52.89 -11.07
C GLU A 448 -6.15 -52.61 -10.25
N GLU A 449 -7.32 -53.05 -10.71
CA GLU A 449 -8.59 -52.92 -9.99
C GLU A 449 -8.58 -53.69 -8.65
N ALA A 450 -8.02 -54.89 -8.63
CA ALA A 450 -7.89 -55.68 -7.40
C ALA A 450 -6.99 -54.98 -6.38
N MET A 451 -5.86 -54.41 -6.82
CA MET A 451 -4.95 -53.65 -5.95
C MET A 451 -5.60 -52.35 -5.48
N ALA A 452 -6.31 -51.62 -6.35
CA ALA A 452 -7.04 -50.40 -6.01
C ALA A 452 -8.12 -50.63 -4.91
N ASN A 453 -8.66 -51.84 -4.79
CA ASN A 453 -9.63 -52.18 -3.76
C ASN A 453 -9.01 -52.57 -2.39
N LEU A 454 -7.70 -52.81 -2.33
CA LEU A 454 -7.03 -53.18 -1.06
C LEU A 454 -6.91 -51.98 -0.10
N PRO A 455 -7.04 -52.21 1.23
CA PRO A 455 -6.64 -51.24 2.23
C PRO A 455 -5.17 -50.81 2.11
N LEU A 456 -4.87 -49.53 2.36
CA LEU A 456 -3.50 -49.01 2.32
C LEU A 456 -2.55 -49.81 3.24
N ALA A 457 -3.00 -50.17 4.44
CA ALA A 457 -2.23 -50.99 5.38
C ALA A 457 -1.97 -52.42 4.86
N ASP A 458 -2.86 -52.95 4.04
CA ASP A 458 -2.73 -54.28 3.44
C ASP A 458 -1.82 -54.25 2.22
N ARG A 459 -1.81 -53.14 1.47
CA ARG A 459 -0.87 -52.89 0.37
C ARG A 459 0.55 -52.73 0.88
N VAL A 460 0.74 -51.89 1.89
CA VAL A 460 2.04 -51.69 2.56
C VAL A 460 2.68 -53.02 2.97
N ASN A 461 1.87 -53.99 3.41
CA ASN A 461 2.31 -55.32 3.83
C ASN A 461 2.02 -56.40 2.78
N PHE A 462 1.87 -56.05 1.51
CA PHE A 462 1.65 -57.02 0.44
C PHE A 462 2.99 -57.66 0.02
N PRO A 463 3.04 -58.97 -0.25
CA PRO A 463 1.92 -59.93 -0.26
C PRO A 463 1.67 -60.62 1.09
N THR A 464 2.36 -60.26 2.18
CA THR A 464 2.46 -61.08 3.41
C THR A 464 1.27 -61.00 4.34
N ASN A 465 0.39 -60.01 4.15
CA ASN A 465 -0.80 -59.86 4.97
C ASN A 465 -1.84 -60.95 4.67
N GLN A 466 -2.25 -61.69 5.70
CA GLN A 466 -3.13 -62.86 5.61
C GLN A 466 -4.62 -62.53 5.42
N ASN A 467 -4.98 -61.25 5.24
CA ASN A 467 -6.36 -60.80 5.02
C ASN A 467 -6.96 -61.43 3.74
N ASN A 468 -8.25 -61.73 3.77
CA ASN A 468 -9.01 -62.29 2.66
C ASN A 468 -8.93 -61.42 1.40
N ALA A 469 -8.86 -60.09 1.56
CA ALA A 469 -8.71 -59.17 0.44
C ALA A 469 -7.36 -59.36 -0.28
N VAL A 470 -6.27 -59.53 0.47
CA VAL A 470 -4.91 -59.78 -0.08
C VAL A 470 -4.85 -61.13 -0.78
N LYS A 471 -5.47 -62.16 -0.20
CA LYS A 471 -5.62 -63.49 -0.82
C LYS A 471 -6.39 -63.43 -2.14
N ALA A 472 -7.46 -62.64 -2.20
CA ALA A 472 -8.24 -62.43 -3.42
C ALA A 472 -7.41 -61.70 -4.50
N ALA A 473 -6.67 -60.65 -4.12
CA ALA A 473 -5.79 -59.93 -5.04
C ALA A 473 -4.65 -60.82 -5.58
N LEU A 474 -4.07 -61.68 -4.73
CA LEU A 474 -3.06 -62.67 -5.15
C LEU A 474 -3.63 -63.69 -6.13
N LEU A 475 -4.88 -64.13 -5.96
CA LEU A 475 -5.53 -65.02 -6.91
C LEU A 475 -5.76 -64.35 -8.27
N VAL A 476 -6.12 -63.06 -8.31
CA VAL A 476 -6.21 -62.32 -9.57
C VAL A 476 -4.84 -62.21 -10.22
N LEU A 477 -3.79 -61.92 -9.43
CA LEU A 477 -2.41 -61.86 -9.91
C LEU A 477 -1.93 -63.18 -10.52
N THR A 478 -2.23 -64.31 -9.88
CA THR A 478 -1.86 -65.65 -10.33
C THR A 478 -2.89 -66.30 -11.26
N GLN A 479 -3.85 -65.52 -11.79
CA GLN A 479 -4.88 -66.00 -12.73
C GLN A 479 -5.71 -67.19 -12.20
N GLY A 480 -5.89 -67.26 -10.88
CA GLY A 480 -6.68 -68.29 -10.20
C GLY A 480 -5.88 -69.46 -9.62
N ASP A 481 -4.56 -69.52 -9.84
CA ASP A 481 -3.70 -70.56 -9.27
C ASP A 481 -3.53 -70.36 -7.76
N LYS A 482 -4.20 -71.23 -6.99
CA LYS A 482 -4.23 -71.21 -5.53
C LYS A 482 -2.91 -71.62 -4.90
N GLU A 483 -2.19 -72.58 -5.46
CA GLU A 483 -0.92 -73.05 -4.89
C GLU A 483 0.15 -71.96 -5.07
N HIS A 484 0.15 -71.32 -6.24
CA HIS A 484 1.04 -70.20 -6.51
C HIS A 484 0.70 -68.97 -5.66
N ALA A 485 -0.58 -68.65 -5.47
CA ALA A 485 -1.01 -67.56 -4.59
C ALA A 485 -0.59 -67.80 -3.13
N ILE A 486 -0.74 -69.02 -2.61
CA ILE A 486 -0.31 -69.40 -1.26
C ILE A 486 1.22 -69.34 -1.12
N GLY A 487 1.96 -69.77 -2.15
CA GLY A 487 3.42 -69.69 -2.18
C GLY A 487 3.93 -68.25 -2.12
N LEU A 488 3.29 -67.34 -2.85
CA LEU A 488 3.61 -65.91 -2.83
C LEU A 488 3.24 -65.22 -1.50
N LEU A 489 2.10 -65.59 -0.90
CA LEU A 489 1.63 -65.07 0.38
C LEU A 489 2.62 -65.35 1.53
N ASN A 490 3.25 -66.53 1.52
CA ASN A 490 4.10 -67.00 2.61
C ASN A 490 5.59 -66.64 2.42
N ASN A 491 6.00 -66.10 1.27
CA ASN A 491 7.40 -65.77 0.98
C ASN A 491 7.56 -64.45 0.20
N PRO A 492 7.74 -63.31 0.90
CA PRO A 492 7.88 -61.99 0.27
C PRO A 492 9.13 -61.85 -0.61
N GLN A 493 10.23 -62.55 -0.30
CA GLN A 493 11.43 -62.53 -1.15
C GLN A 493 11.17 -63.22 -2.49
N MET A 494 10.50 -64.38 -2.45
CA MET A 494 10.08 -65.10 -3.66
C MET A 494 9.12 -64.25 -4.52
N PHE A 495 8.26 -63.44 -3.90
CA PHE A 495 7.36 -62.55 -4.62
C PHE A 495 8.12 -61.50 -5.44
N THR A 496 9.03 -60.75 -4.82
CA THR A 496 9.81 -59.72 -5.52
C THR A 496 10.65 -60.33 -6.65
N GLU A 497 11.30 -61.47 -6.41
CA GLU A 497 12.08 -62.18 -7.44
C GLU A 497 11.22 -62.63 -8.62
N LYS A 498 10.05 -63.21 -8.37
CA LYS A 498 9.14 -63.68 -9.42
C LYS A 498 8.55 -62.52 -10.22
N VAL A 499 8.17 -61.44 -9.56
CA VAL A 499 7.67 -60.23 -10.23
C VAL A 499 8.78 -59.59 -11.08
N ASN A 500 10.00 -59.46 -10.56
CA ASN A 500 11.12 -58.91 -11.32
C ASN A 500 11.49 -59.79 -12.53
N LYS A 501 11.43 -61.12 -12.37
CA LYS A 501 11.62 -62.05 -13.50
C LYS A 501 10.50 -61.92 -14.54
N ALA A 502 9.26 -61.72 -14.11
CA ALA A 502 8.14 -61.47 -15.01
C ALA A 502 8.30 -60.14 -15.78
N ILE A 503 8.78 -59.09 -15.12
CA ILE A 503 9.12 -57.80 -15.75
C ILE A 503 10.18 -58.00 -16.84
N GLN A 504 11.27 -58.71 -16.52
CA GLN A 504 12.35 -58.99 -17.48
C GLN A 504 11.84 -59.75 -18.70
N ASN A 505 11.00 -60.77 -18.50
CA ASN A 505 10.41 -61.54 -19.58
C ASN A 505 9.47 -60.68 -20.45
N LEU A 506 8.58 -59.88 -19.85
CA LEU A 506 7.71 -58.98 -20.60
C LEU A 506 8.47 -57.92 -21.40
N ASN A 507 9.54 -57.38 -20.82
CA ASN A 507 10.38 -56.41 -21.52
C ASN A 507 11.07 -57.03 -22.74
N LYS A 508 11.53 -58.28 -22.64
CA LYS A 508 12.07 -59.03 -23.80
C LYS A 508 11.01 -59.30 -24.86
N GLU A 509 9.76 -59.56 -24.47
CA GLU A 509 8.64 -59.74 -25.41
C GLU A 509 8.28 -58.42 -26.12
N LEU A 510 8.34 -57.28 -25.42
CA LEU A 510 8.05 -55.95 -25.96
C LEU A 510 9.19 -55.36 -26.80
N HIS A 511 10.42 -55.78 -26.49
CA HIS A 511 11.66 -55.35 -27.14
C HIS A 511 12.50 -56.58 -27.48
N PRO A 512 12.09 -57.38 -28.47
CA PRO A 512 12.86 -58.55 -28.89
C PRO A 512 14.23 -58.09 -29.39
N GLU A 513 15.31 -58.65 -28.81
CA GLU A 513 16.64 -58.47 -29.38
C GLU A 513 16.65 -59.05 -30.81
N PRO A 514 17.38 -58.43 -31.76
CA PRO A 514 17.48 -58.96 -33.11
C PRO A 514 18.10 -60.36 -33.06
N GLU A 515 17.41 -61.35 -33.65
CA GLU A 515 17.86 -62.74 -33.70
C GLU A 515 19.23 -62.84 -34.42
N GLU A 516 20.25 -63.34 -33.72
CA GLU A 516 21.36 -64.01 -34.42
C GLU A 516 20.83 -65.34 -34.99
N PRO A 517 21.23 -65.72 -36.22
CA PRO A 517 20.66 -66.87 -36.89
C PRO A 517 21.28 -68.20 -36.44
N GLU A 518 20.45 -69.25 -36.49
CA GLU A 518 20.74 -70.71 -36.43
C GLU A 518 20.97 -71.31 -35.03
N GLU A 519 20.48 -72.50 -34.64
CA GLU A 519 19.98 -73.68 -35.36
C GLU A 519 18.70 -74.25 -34.71
N VAL A 520 17.96 -75.03 -35.50
CA VAL A 520 16.83 -75.83 -35.04
C VAL A 520 17.32 -76.96 -34.13
N GLU A 521 17.00 -76.90 -32.84
CA GLU A 521 16.75 -78.10 -32.04
C GLU A 521 15.41 -77.99 -31.31
N GLN A 522 14.51 -78.92 -31.67
CA GLN A 522 13.27 -79.17 -30.96
C GLN A 522 13.60 -79.72 -29.57
N ASN A 523 13.23 -78.99 -28.50
CA ASN A 523 12.72 -79.68 -27.32
C ASN A 523 11.77 -78.82 -26.48
N THR A 524 10.62 -79.42 -26.24
CA THR A 524 9.43 -78.97 -25.53
C THR A 524 9.67 -78.38 -24.14
N MET A 525 9.00 -77.26 -23.84
CA MET A 525 8.22 -77.15 -22.60
C MET A 525 6.82 -76.62 -22.91
N ARG A 526 5.86 -77.54 -22.77
CA ARG A 526 4.42 -77.25 -22.71
C ARG A 526 4.12 -76.62 -21.35
N PHE A 527 3.34 -75.55 -21.34
CA PHE A 527 2.52 -75.19 -20.20
C PHE A 527 1.23 -76.03 -20.29
N ASN A 528 1.01 -76.92 -19.34
CA ASN A 528 -0.31 -77.48 -19.06
C ASN A 528 -0.78 -76.87 -17.75
N TYR A 529 -1.94 -76.21 -17.80
CA TYR A 529 -2.81 -75.72 -16.70
C TYR A 529 -2.14 -74.95 -15.56
#